data_AF-A0A971NCB2-F1
#
_entry.id   AF-A0A971NCB2-F1
#
_cell.length_a   1.000
_cell.length_b   1.000
_cell.length_c   1.000
_cell.angle_alpha   90.00
_cell.angle_beta   90.00
_cell.angle_gamma   90.00
#
_symmetry.space_group_name_H-M   'P 1'
#
loop_
_entity.id
_entity.type
_entity.pdbx_description
1 polymer ?
#
loop_
_entity_poly.entity_id
_entity_poly.type
_entity_poly.pdbx_seq_one_letter_code
_entity_poly.pdbx_strand_id
1 'polypeptide(L)'
;DIKAFVSSTGKEDQKNIEEAAKLKLHKVMEDVIAENGIKDGLRIEEKIVSGEPADEILRYAEENKFDLIFLGYKSFNLIEQILVGSTADKVIRYATCSVLIYRPDRAEHIDI
;
A
#
# COMPACT_ATOMS: atom_id res chain seq x y z
N ASP A 1 21.16 -0.05 24.89
CA ASP A 1 21.17 -0.81 23.63
C ASP A 1 19.94 -0.40 22.81
N ILE A 2 20.12 0.10 21.59
CA ILE A 2 19.00 0.60 20.74
C ILE A 2 17.96 -0.52 20.50
N LYS A 3 18.43 -1.77 20.46
CA LYS A 3 17.56 -2.96 20.36
C LYS A 3 16.61 -3.13 21.54
N ALA A 4 16.99 -2.68 22.74
CA ALA A 4 16.12 -2.76 23.92
C ALA A 4 15.06 -1.64 23.94
N PHE A 5 15.39 -0.46 23.40
CA PHE A 5 14.46 0.69 23.29
C PHE A 5 13.34 0.43 22.27
N VAL A 6 13.68 -0.18 21.13
CA VAL A 6 12.69 -0.64 20.14
C VAL A 6 11.83 -1.80 20.69
N SER A 7 12.36 -2.63 21.60
CA SER A 7 11.59 -3.71 22.22
C SER A 7 10.61 -3.25 23.31
N SER A 8 10.73 -2.01 23.79
CA SER A 8 9.91 -1.43 24.86
C SER A 8 8.74 -0.56 24.36
N THR A 9 8.63 -0.31 23.05
CA THR A 9 7.45 0.31 22.45
C THR A 9 6.35 -0.75 22.42
N GLY A 10 5.35 -0.56 23.26
CA GLY A 10 4.56 -1.64 23.85
C GLY A 10 3.67 -2.35 22.82
N LYS A 11 3.29 -3.59 23.12
CA LYS A 11 2.21 -4.31 22.40
C LYS A 11 0.94 -3.46 22.24
N GLU A 12 0.72 -2.52 23.16
CA GLU A 12 -0.37 -1.53 23.15
C GLU A 12 -0.18 -0.48 22.05
N ASP A 13 1.02 0.06 21.87
CA ASP A 13 1.34 1.01 20.79
C ASP A 13 1.18 0.35 19.41
N GLN A 14 1.65 -0.90 19.27
CA GLN A 14 1.50 -1.66 18.03
C GLN A 14 0.02 -1.94 17.70
N LYS A 15 -0.78 -2.30 18.72
CA LYS A 15 -2.22 -2.53 18.56
C LYS A 15 -2.94 -1.25 18.15
N ASN A 16 -2.59 -0.12 18.75
CA ASN A 16 -3.17 1.19 18.40
C ASN A 16 -2.81 1.61 16.97
N ILE A 17 -1.58 1.32 16.51
CA ILE A 17 -1.17 1.58 15.12
C ILE A 17 -1.96 0.72 14.14
N GLU A 18 -2.12 -0.57 14.41
CA GLU A 18 -2.92 -1.45 13.55
C GLU A 18 -4.40 -1.04 13.51
N GLU A 19 -4.99 -0.68 14.65
CA GLU A 19 -6.37 -0.18 14.69
C GLU A 19 -6.54 1.13 13.92
N ALA A 20 -5.61 2.08 14.07
CA ALA A 20 -5.62 3.32 13.30
C ALA A 20 -5.43 3.06 11.79
N ALA A 21 -4.57 2.12 11.42
CA ALA A 21 -4.39 1.71 10.03
C ALA A 21 -5.66 1.07 9.46
N LYS A 22 -6.36 0.21 10.23
CA LYS A 22 -7.64 -0.39 9.84
C LYS A 22 -8.69 0.66 9.59
N LEU A 23 -8.84 1.59 10.53
CA LEU A 23 -9.82 2.67 10.41
C LEU A 23 -9.55 3.52 9.16
N LYS A 24 -8.28 3.84 8.89
CA LYS A 24 -7.88 4.62 7.72
C LYS A 24 -8.09 3.85 6.41
N LEU A 25 -7.71 2.57 6.35
CA LEU A 25 -7.91 1.73 5.17
C LEU A 25 -9.38 1.61 4.82
N HIS A 26 -10.21 1.30 5.82
CA HIS A 26 -11.65 1.14 5.64
C HIS A 26 -12.30 2.41 5.13
N LYS A 27 -11.97 3.56 5.73
CA LYS A 27 -12.49 4.85 5.30
C LYS A 27 -12.13 5.17 3.85
N VAL A 28 -10.86 4.99 3.47
CA VAL A 28 -10.42 5.23 2.08
C VAL A 28 -11.17 4.31 1.11
N MET A 29 -11.40 3.05 1.49
CA MET A 29 -12.14 2.12 0.66
C MET A 29 -13.61 2.51 0.52
N GLU A 30 -14.27 2.94 1.60
CA GLU A 30 -15.64 3.47 1.57
C GLU A 30 -15.75 4.67 0.62
N ASP A 31 -14.82 5.64 0.72
CA ASP A 31 -14.80 6.83 -0.13
C ASP A 31 -14.64 6.44 -1.62
N VAL A 32 -13.68 5.55 -1.93
CA VAL A 32 -13.46 5.06 -3.30
C VAL A 32 -14.68 4.33 -3.86
N ILE A 33 -15.33 3.50 -3.05
CA ILE A 33 -16.54 2.77 -3.43
C ILE A 33 -17.71 3.74 -3.68
N ALA A 34 -17.88 4.74 -2.82
CA ALA A 34 -18.96 5.72 -2.95
C ALA A 34 -18.83 6.55 -4.23
N GLU A 35 -17.60 6.91 -4.61
CA GLU A 35 -17.32 7.71 -5.81
C GLU A 35 -17.41 6.92 -7.12
N ASN A 36 -16.95 5.66 -7.12
CA ASN A 36 -16.78 4.88 -8.35
C ASN A 36 -17.84 3.78 -8.54
N GLY A 37 -18.58 3.45 -7.48
CA GLY A 37 -19.47 2.30 -7.41
C GLY A 37 -18.72 0.96 -7.40
N ILE A 38 -19.43 -0.12 -7.04
CA ILE A 38 -18.96 -1.49 -7.20
C ILE A 38 -19.76 -2.12 -8.35
N LYS A 39 -19.07 -2.62 -9.36
CA LYS A 39 -19.72 -3.42 -10.43
C LYS A 39 -20.11 -4.79 -9.88
N ASP A 40 -21.23 -5.32 -10.36
CA ASP A 40 -21.70 -6.66 -9.99
C ASP A 40 -20.59 -7.71 -10.18
N GLY A 41 -20.39 -8.54 -9.15
CA GLY A 41 -19.39 -9.60 -9.15
C GLY A 41 -17.98 -9.17 -8.73
N LEU A 42 -17.73 -7.88 -8.46
CA LEU A 42 -16.45 -7.44 -7.91
C LEU A 42 -16.37 -7.76 -6.40
N ARG A 43 -15.40 -8.59 -6.01
CA ARG A 43 -15.07 -8.85 -4.61
C ARG A 43 -13.92 -7.95 -4.16
N ILE A 44 -14.15 -7.18 -3.10
CA ILE A 44 -13.15 -6.34 -2.46
C ILE A 44 -12.77 -6.97 -1.13
N GLU A 45 -11.47 -7.04 -0.85
CA GLU A 45 -10.94 -7.54 0.43
C GLU A 45 -9.88 -6.58 0.94
N GLU A 46 -10.09 -6.07 2.16
CA GLU A 46 -9.12 -5.22 2.85
C GLU A 46 -8.15 -6.08 3.65
N LYS A 47 -6.85 -5.78 3.57
CA LYS A 47 -5.82 -6.50 4.32
C LYS A 47 -4.81 -5.54 4.95
N ILE A 48 -4.55 -5.76 6.23
CA ILE A 48 -3.44 -5.13 6.96
C ILE A 48 -2.42 -6.19 7.32
N VAL A 49 -1.16 -5.86 7.07
CA VAL A 49 0.01 -6.68 7.33
C VAL A 49 1.09 -5.81 7.98
N SER A 50 1.88 -6.42 8.85
CA SER A 50 2.95 -5.77 9.62
C SER A 50 4.28 -6.39 9.19
N GLY A 51 5.19 -5.58 8.65
CA GLY A 51 6.49 -6.04 8.14
C GLY A 51 7.14 -5.00 7.23
N GLU A 52 8.14 -5.42 6.45
CA GLU A 52 8.70 -4.57 5.38
C GLU A 52 7.69 -4.53 4.22
N PRO A 53 7.15 -3.35 3.84
CA PRO A 53 6.12 -3.22 2.80
C PRO A 53 6.35 -4.03 1.53
N ALA A 54 7.54 -4.00 0.94
CA ALA A 54 7.80 -4.70 -0.32
C ALA A 54 7.80 -6.22 -0.13
N ASP A 55 8.39 -6.72 0.96
CA ASP A 55 8.43 -8.15 1.27
C ASP A 55 7.03 -8.68 1.58
N GLU A 56 6.24 -7.92 2.33
CA GLU A 56 4.86 -8.28 2.65
C GLU A 56 3.95 -8.27 1.41
N ILE A 57 4.10 -7.29 0.51
CA ILE A 57 3.36 -7.26 -0.77
C ILE A 57 3.70 -8.47 -1.62
N LEU A 58 4.99 -8.77 -1.80
CA LEU A 58 5.47 -9.90 -2.61
C LEU A 58 4.98 -11.23 -2.03
N ARG A 59 5.14 -11.44 -0.72
CA ARG A 59 4.69 -12.65 -0.04
C ARG A 59 3.18 -12.83 -0.16
N TYR A 60 2.40 -11.77 0.10
CA TYR A 60 0.94 -11.85 0.02
C TYR A 60 0.46 -12.11 -1.41
N ALA A 61 1.11 -11.48 -2.40
CA ALA A 61 0.82 -11.70 -3.82
C ALA A 61 1.03 -13.17 -4.21
N GLU A 62 2.15 -13.76 -3.78
CA GLU A 62 2.54 -15.14 -4.08
C GLU A 62 1.64 -16.16 -3.35
N GLU A 63 1.42 -16.00 -2.04
CA GLU A 63 0.60 -16.90 -1.23
C GLU A 63 -0.84 -17.01 -1.73
N ASN A 64 -1.39 -15.91 -2.25
CA ASN A 64 -2.77 -15.81 -2.72
C ASN A 64 -2.89 -15.89 -4.25
N LYS A 65 -1.77 -16.10 -4.97
CA LYS A 65 -1.73 -16.27 -6.43
C LYS A 65 -2.38 -15.12 -7.19
N PHE A 66 -2.04 -13.89 -6.84
CA PHE A 66 -2.50 -12.72 -7.59
C PHE A 66 -1.82 -12.66 -8.97
N ASP A 67 -2.60 -12.36 -10.02
CA ASP A 67 -2.07 -12.20 -11.39
C ASP A 67 -1.47 -10.81 -11.66
N LEU A 68 -1.83 -9.82 -10.85
CA LEU A 68 -1.45 -8.42 -10.99
C LEU A 68 -1.28 -7.74 -9.63
N ILE A 69 -0.17 -7.02 -9.46
CA ILE A 69 0.01 -6.05 -8.38
C ILE A 69 -0.16 -4.64 -8.96
N PHE A 70 -1.05 -3.86 -8.36
CA PHE A 70 -1.25 -2.46 -8.69
C PHE A 70 -0.65 -1.58 -7.59
N LEU A 71 0.30 -0.71 -7.95
CA LEU A 71 0.90 0.24 -7.02
C LEU A 71 0.61 1.68 -7.46
N GLY A 72 0.13 2.50 -6.52
CA GLY A 72 0.02 3.94 -6.71
C GLY A 72 1.39 4.62 -6.65
N TYR A 73 1.60 5.65 -7.46
CA TYR A 73 2.74 6.55 -7.36
C TYR A 73 2.44 7.66 -6.34
N LYS A 74 3.24 7.74 -5.27
CA LYS A 74 3.19 8.86 -4.34
C LYS A 74 4.29 9.85 -4.69
N SER A 75 3.92 11.00 -5.26
CA SER A 75 4.84 12.11 -5.48
C SER A 75 5.20 12.79 -4.16
N PHE A 76 6.38 12.52 -3.62
CA PHE A 76 6.96 13.34 -2.56
C PHE A 76 7.63 14.56 -3.22
N ASN A 77 7.08 15.75 -2.96
CA ASN A 77 7.70 17.07 -3.06
C ASN A 77 8.94 17.23 -3.97
N LEU A 78 8.72 17.89 -5.11
CA LEU A 78 9.63 18.72 -5.93
C LEU A 78 11.05 18.22 -6.34
N ILE A 79 11.58 17.11 -5.83
CA ILE A 79 12.94 16.64 -6.18
C ILE A 79 12.94 15.39 -7.10
N GLU A 80 11.86 14.61 -7.16
CA GLU A 80 11.93 13.29 -7.80
C GLU A 80 11.04 13.18 -9.05
N GLN A 81 11.55 13.69 -10.17
CA GLN A 81 10.94 13.45 -11.48
C GLN A 81 11.22 12.04 -12.05
N ILE A 82 12.04 11.22 -11.37
CA ILE A 82 12.63 9.99 -11.94
C ILE A 82 12.55 8.76 -11.00
N LEU A 83 12.33 8.92 -9.70
CA LEU A 83 12.47 7.81 -8.76
C LEU A 83 11.17 7.00 -8.60
N VAL A 84 11.23 5.75 -9.05
CA VAL A 84 10.34 4.69 -8.58
C VAL A 84 10.69 4.49 -7.10
N GLY A 85 9.76 4.76 -6.18
CA GLY A 85 10.01 4.64 -4.74
C GLY A 85 10.55 3.26 -4.37
N SER A 86 11.34 3.16 -3.29
CA SER A 86 12.07 1.94 -2.90
C SER A 86 11.17 0.69 -2.82
N THR A 87 9.94 0.83 -2.32
CA THR A 87 8.94 -0.25 -2.30
C THR A 87 8.59 -0.72 -3.71
N ALA A 88 8.26 0.22 -4.60
CA ALA A 88 7.88 -0.10 -5.96
C ALA A 88 9.06 -0.69 -6.77
N ASP A 89 10.28 -0.17 -6.60
CA ASP A 89 11.48 -0.71 -7.25
C ASP A 89 11.71 -2.17 -6.84
N LYS A 90 11.61 -2.47 -5.53
CA LYS A 90 11.74 -3.83 -5.03
C LYS A 90 10.62 -4.74 -5.54
N VAL A 91 9.37 -4.31 -5.56
CA VAL A 91 8.25 -5.11 -6.08
C VAL A 91 8.43 -5.42 -7.57
N ILE A 92 8.80 -4.43 -8.40
CA ILE A 92 9.02 -4.64 -9.85
C ILE A 92 10.12 -5.67 -10.11
N ARG A 93 11.18 -5.68 -9.29
CA ARG A 93 12.31 -6.60 -9.46
C ARG A 93 12.01 -8.05 -9.10
N TYR A 94 11.11 -8.27 -8.13
CA TYR A 94 10.95 -9.58 -7.49
C TYR A 94 9.53 -10.17 -7.57
N ALA A 95 8.55 -9.44 -8.10
CA ALA A 95 7.20 -9.98 -8.27
C ALA A 95 7.19 -11.18 -9.21
N THR A 96 6.43 -12.20 -8.83
CA THR A 96 6.19 -13.40 -9.64
C THR A 96 5.05 -13.21 -10.64
N CYS A 97 4.33 -12.09 -10.57
CA CYS A 97 3.21 -11.73 -11.44
C CYS A 97 3.39 -10.34 -12.06
N SER A 98 2.42 -9.90 -12.86
CA SER A 98 2.48 -8.59 -13.54
C SER A 98 2.46 -7.46 -12.51
N VAL A 99 3.15 -6.36 -12.80
CA VAL A 99 3.15 -5.15 -11.96
C VAL A 99 2.72 -3.94 -12.78
N LEU A 100 1.68 -3.23 -12.33
CA LEU A 100 1.21 -1.97 -12.91
C LEU A 100 1.47 -0.82 -11.93
N ILE A 101 2.26 0.16 -12.38
CA ILE A 101 2.52 1.39 -11.64
C ILE A 101 1.66 2.50 -12.23
N TYR A 102 0.73 3.02 -11.42
CA TYR A 102 -0.07 4.18 -11.83
C TYR A 102 0.69 5.47 -11.55
N ARG A 103 0.97 6.23 -12.62
CA ARG A 103 1.55 7.57 -12.55
C ARG A 103 0.49 8.56 -13.06
N PRO A 104 -0.10 9.41 -12.20
CA PRO A 104 -1.02 10.42 -12.68
C PRO A 104 -0.29 11.41 -13.59
N ASP A 105 -0.89 11.75 -14.73
CA ASP A 105 -0.36 12.78 -15.61
C ASP A 105 -0.56 14.16 -14.97
N ARG A 106 0.38 15.09 -15.16
CA ARG A 106 0.36 16.42 -14.52
C ARG A 106 -0.82 17.31 -14.93
N ALA A 107 -1.62 16.90 -15.92
CA ALA A 107 -2.75 17.70 -16.38
C ALA A 107 -3.96 17.71 -15.42
N GLU A 108 -4.03 16.76 -14.48
CA GLU A 108 -5.12 16.72 -13.50
C GLU A 108 -4.56 16.91 -12.09
N HIS A 109 -4.42 18.18 -11.70
CA HIS A 109 -4.55 18.55 -10.29
C HIS A 109 -5.99 18.16 -9.88
N ILE A 110 -6.14 16.98 -9.31
CA ILE A 110 -7.27 16.72 -8.43
C ILE A 110 -6.79 17.21 -7.06
N ASP A 111 -7.18 18.44 -6.73
CA ASP A 111 -7.11 18.94 -5.37
C ASP A 111 -8.05 18.08 -4.52
N ILE A 112 -7.49 17.16 -3.73
CA ILE A 112 -8.17 16.43 -2.64
C ILE A 112 -7.80 17.10 -1.32
#